data_AF-A0A2X0V738-F1
#
_entry.id   AF-A0A2X0V738-F1
#
_cell.length_a   1.000
_cell.length_b   1.000
_cell.length_c   1.000
_cell.angle_alpha   90.00
_cell.angle_beta   90.00
_cell.angle_gamma   90.00
#
_symmetry.space_group_name_H-M   'P 1'
#
loop_
_entity.id
_entity.type
_entity.pdbx_description
1 polymer ?
#
loop_
_entity_poly.entity_id
_entity_poly.type
_entity_poly.pdbx_seq_one_letter_code
_entity_poly.pdbx_strand_id
1 'polypeptide(L)'
;MTSKNDIIKAVNDSVRYIREIEHYNIKAYIYSLLLLKKISDRNKEIEPLVNGELICSNKESSFDFIYSHKDDEDLASIMNSAFKNLEKKNSDRLKGVFDIIDFTNFAVTVNGKDKNHTLKKIVDSFNNLDLRPSCLDSANVITDALEIISDYIAMLSRRDTIYFETPNQIAKLVSSIVKPQENEEVYDPTCGTGGMLINAYKEAVGGNVSIYGQEINKSSWSVCILNMLLHDIDTSHIWLGDSIQDPMNIENGRLMKFDVVIANPSFTNVTGQMHMIQN
;
A
#
# COMPACT_ATOMS: atom_id res chain seq x y z
N MET A 1 2.94 24.10 -7.42
CA MET A 1 2.95 23.10 -6.34
C MET A 1 1.95 22.03 -6.70
N THR A 2 2.21 20.77 -6.37
CA THR A 2 1.33 19.64 -6.65
C THR A 2 0.22 19.60 -5.60
N SER A 3 -1.01 19.68 -6.09
CA SER A 3 -2.21 19.63 -5.26
C SER A 3 -2.75 18.21 -5.11
N LYS A 4 -3.65 18.03 -4.14
CA LYS A 4 -4.44 16.80 -3.99
C LYS A 4 -5.19 16.44 -5.29
N ASN A 5 -5.72 17.44 -6.00
CA ASN A 5 -6.48 17.21 -7.23
C ASN A 5 -5.60 16.74 -8.39
N ASP A 6 -4.33 17.17 -8.43
CA ASP A 6 -3.37 16.70 -9.43
C ASP A 6 -3.06 15.23 -9.24
N ILE A 7 -2.85 14.79 -7.98
CA ILE A 7 -2.65 13.37 -7.65
C ILE A 7 -3.89 12.55 -8.02
N ILE A 8 -5.08 13.01 -7.62
CA ILE A 8 -6.35 12.32 -7.95
C ILE A 8 -6.51 12.20 -9.47
N LYS A 9 -6.18 13.25 -10.23
CA LYS A 9 -6.26 13.23 -11.69
C LYS A 9 -5.29 12.21 -12.29
N ALA A 10 -4.02 12.24 -11.90
CA ALA A 10 -3.00 11.30 -12.38
C ALA A 10 -3.38 9.85 -12.07
N VAL A 11 -3.92 9.59 -10.87
CA VAL A 11 -4.38 8.27 -10.46
C VAL A 11 -5.64 7.86 -11.21
N ASN A 12 -6.64 8.74 -11.38
CA ASN A 12 -7.86 8.40 -12.12
C ASN A 12 -7.56 8.06 -13.58
N ASP A 13 -6.66 8.79 -14.23
CA ASP A 13 -6.21 8.48 -15.59
C ASP A 13 -5.51 7.12 -15.63
N SER A 14 -4.65 6.82 -14.65
CA SER A 14 -3.97 5.53 -14.55
C SER A 14 -4.91 4.37 -14.24
N VAL A 15 -5.90 4.56 -13.35
CA VAL A 15 -6.91 3.55 -13.01
C VAL A 15 -7.73 3.18 -14.24
N ARG A 16 -8.08 4.14 -15.10
CA ARG A 16 -8.79 3.84 -16.36
C ARG A 16 -7.98 2.87 -17.21
N TYR A 17 -6.68 3.08 -17.33
CA TYR A 17 -5.79 2.20 -18.11
C TYR A 17 -5.57 0.85 -17.43
N ILE A 18 -5.29 0.82 -16.13
CA ILE A 18 -5.05 -0.42 -15.38
C ILE A 18 -6.30 -1.30 -15.38
N ARG A 19 -7.49 -0.73 -15.23
CA ARG A 19 -8.76 -1.49 -15.24
C ARG A 19 -9.07 -2.20 -16.54
N GLU A 20 -8.45 -1.81 -17.64
CA GLU A 20 -8.61 -2.52 -18.91
C GLU A 20 -7.79 -3.83 -18.94
N ILE A 21 -6.96 -4.06 -17.91
CA ILE A 21 -5.90 -5.08 -17.94
C ILE A 21 -5.84 -5.91 -16.65
N GLU A 22 -6.12 -5.29 -15.51
CA GLU A 22 -6.12 -5.90 -14.18
C GLU A 22 -7.36 -5.44 -13.41
N HIS A 23 -8.12 -6.40 -12.89
CA HIS A 23 -9.39 -6.15 -12.23
C HIS A 23 -9.31 -6.31 -10.71
N TYR A 24 -8.34 -7.06 -10.20
CA TYR A 24 -8.27 -7.44 -8.79
C TYR A 24 -7.34 -6.54 -7.99
N ASN A 25 -6.14 -6.26 -8.51
CA ASN A 25 -5.06 -5.63 -7.73
C ASN A 25 -4.82 -4.15 -8.07
N ILE A 26 -5.82 -3.43 -8.61
CA ILE A 26 -5.67 -2.03 -9.06
C ILE A 26 -5.03 -1.13 -7.98
N LYS A 27 -5.43 -1.28 -6.71
CA LYS A 27 -4.84 -0.51 -5.59
C LYS A 27 -3.33 -0.74 -5.48
N ALA A 28 -2.88 -1.99 -5.60
CA ALA A 28 -1.47 -2.33 -5.48
C ALA A 28 -0.62 -1.69 -6.58
N TYR A 29 -1.09 -1.70 -7.84
CA TYR A 29 -0.40 -1.03 -8.94
C TYR A 29 -0.29 0.48 -8.71
N ILE A 30 -1.40 1.13 -8.34
CA ILE A 30 -1.43 2.57 -8.09
C ILE A 30 -0.55 2.95 -6.90
N TYR A 31 -0.65 2.23 -5.78
CA TYR A 31 0.11 2.55 -4.57
C TYR A 31 1.59 2.28 -4.76
N SER A 32 1.96 1.23 -5.52
CA SER A 32 3.37 0.95 -5.86
C SER A 32 3.99 2.07 -6.70
N LEU A 33 3.29 2.51 -7.75
CA LEU A 33 3.76 3.61 -8.61
C LEU A 33 3.85 4.93 -7.84
N LEU A 34 2.85 5.23 -7.00
CA LEU A 34 2.84 6.43 -6.18
C LEU A 34 3.96 6.42 -5.14
N LEU A 35 4.20 5.28 -4.48
CA LEU A 35 5.27 5.11 -3.50
C LEU A 35 6.64 5.28 -4.18
N LEU A 36 6.85 4.64 -5.32
CA LEU A 36 8.09 4.76 -6.08
C LEU A 36 8.34 6.21 -6.52
N LYS A 37 7.31 6.91 -6.99
CA LYS A 37 7.39 8.33 -7.36
C LYS A 37 7.70 9.21 -6.14
N LYS A 38 7.01 9.01 -5.01
CA LYS A 38 7.24 9.73 -3.73
C LYS A 38 8.69 9.60 -3.30
N ILE A 39 9.22 8.37 -3.24
CA ILE A 39 10.61 8.11 -2.83
C ILE A 39 11.59 8.74 -3.82
N SER A 40 11.36 8.58 -5.12
CA SER A 40 12.28 9.07 -6.16
C SER A 40 12.37 10.59 -6.19
N ASP A 41 11.23 11.27 -6.05
CA ASP A 41 11.21 12.73 -6.01
C ASP A 41 11.86 13.27 -4.74
N ARG A 42 11.54 12.68 -3.58
CA ARG A 42 12.17 13.07 -2.30
C ARG A 42 13.69 12.97 -2.35
N ASN A 43 14.24 11.93 -2.98
CA ASN A 43 15.70 11.75 -3.12
C ASN A 43 16.40 12.87 -3.93
N LYS A 44 15.63 13.71 -4.66
CA LYS A 44 16.18 14.88 -5.37
C LYS A 44 16.49 16.04 -4.42
N GLU A 45 15.91 16.05 -3.21
CA GLU A 45 16.10 17.10 -2.21
C GLU A 45 16.81 16.61 -0.96
N ILE A 46 16.67 15.33 -0.62
CA ILE A 46 17.16 14.75 0.64
C ILE A 46 18.09 13.57 0.30
N GLU A 47 19.30 13.57 0.86
CA GLU A 47 20.20 12.43 0.71
C GLU A 47 19.63 11.18 1.42
N PRO A 48 19.55 10.01 0.75
CA PRO A 48 18.88 8.82 1.27
C PRO A 48 19.45 8.26 2.59
N LEU A 49 20.69 8.62 2.96
CA LEU A 49 21.45 8.01 4.04
C LEU A 49 21.40 8.82 5.36
N VAL A 50 20.75 9.97 5.38
CA VAL A 50 20.93 10.94 6.47
C VAL A 50 19.85 10.87 7.56
N ASN A 51 18.71 10.18 7.39
CA ASN A 51 17.58 10.46 8.28
C ASN A 51 16.54 9.35 8.53
N GLY A 52 16.92 8.21 9.15
CA GLY A 52 15.94 7.28 9.74
C GLY A 52 14.84 6.79 8.79
N GLU A 53 15.15 6.75 7.50
CA GLU A 53 14.19 6.55 6.42
C GLU A 53 13.65 5.12 6.38
N LEU A 54 12.34 4.98 6.14
CA LEU A 54 11.70 3.67 6.06
C LEU A 54 12.14 2.89 4.81
N ILE A 55 12.26 3.58 3.66
CA ILE A 55 12.59 2.97 2.37
C ILE A 55 13.59 3.84 1.60
N CYS A 56 14.57 3.20 0.96
CA CYS A 56 15.57 3.84 0.12
C CYS A 56 15.58 3.25 -1.30
N SER A 57 15.66 4.11 -2.32
CA SER A 57 15.84 3.71 -3.72
C SER A 57 17.25 4.04 -4.24
N ASN A 58 17.62 3.47 -5.38
CA ASN A 58 18.80 3.86 -6.15
C ASN A 58 18.37 4.20 -7.59
N LYS A 59 19.33 4.46 -8.48
CA LYS A 59 19.03 4.77 -9.88
C LYS A 59 18.14 3.71 -10.53
N GLU A 60 18.48 2.44 -10.44
CA GLU A 60 17.76 1.32 -11.07
C GLU A 60 16.41 0.98 -10.41
N SER A 61 16.16 1.48 -9.20
CA SER A 61 14.89 1.35 -8.49
C SER A 61 14.19 2.70 -8.30
N SER A 62 14.38 3.63 -9.24
CA SER A 62 13.75 4.95 -9.24
C SER A 62 12.68 5.09 -10.34
N PHE A 63 11.73 5.99 -10.10
CA PHE A 63 10.74 6.38 -11.09
C PHE A 63 11.40 7.06 -12.30
N ASP A 64 12.44 7.86 -12.09
CA ASP A 64 13.16 8.54 -13.19
C ASP A 64 13.82 7.53 -14.14
N PHE A 65 14.29 6.38 -13.61
CA PHE A 65 14.81 5.29 -14.44
C PHE A 65 13.72 4.67 -15.30
N ILE A 66 12.56 4.34 -14.75
CA ILE A 66 11.40 3.87 -15.53
C ILE A 66 11.03 4.90 -16.59
N TYR A 67 10.95 6.18 -16.22
CA TYR A 67 10.59 7.26 -17.14
C TYR A 67 11.58 7.40 -18.31
N SER A 68 12.88 7.25 -18.03
CA SER A 68 13.91 7.33 -19.08
C SER A 68 13.87 6.18 -20.10
N HIS A 69 13.22 5.06 -19.78
CA HIS A 69 13.04 3.90 -20.66
C HIS A 69 11.58 3.74 -21.12
N LYS A 70 10.75 4.78 -20.99
CA LYS A 70 9.30 4.70 -21.30
C LYS A 70 8.97 4.42 -22.77
N ASP A 71 9.95 4.57 -23.66
CA ASP A 71 9.85 4.34 -25.09
C ASP A 71 10.45 2.99 -25.52
N ASP A 72 10.99 2.23 -24.57
CA ASP A 72 11.62 0.93 -24.84
C ASP A 72 10.57 -0.17 -24.99
N GLU A 73 10.84 -1.13 -25.88
CA GLU A 73 9.92 -2.24 -26.17
C GLU A 73 9.68 -3.16 -24.96
N ASP A 74 10.58 -3.18 -23.99
CA ASP A 74 10.53 -4.00 -22.79
C ASP A 74 10.17 -3.21 -21.52
N LEU A 75 9.51 -2.05 -21.65
CA LEU A 75 9.07 -1.19 -20.52
C LEU A 75 8.43 -1.99 -19.38
N ALA A 76 7.54 -2.95 -19.70
CA ALA A 76 6.93 -3.82 -18.70
C ALA A 76 7.95 -4.56 -17.82
N SER A 77 8.97 -5.15 -18.45
CA SER A 77 10.04 -5.89 -17.78
C SER A 77 10.95 -4.95 -16.98
N ILE A 78 11.21 -3.75 -17.50
CA ILE A 78 11.96 -2.70 -16.80
C ILE A 78 11.23 -2.27 -15.52
N MET A 79 9.92 -2.03 -15.60
CA MET A 79 9.09 -1.68 -14.44
C MET A 79 9.13 -2.78 -13.38
N ASN A 80 8.89 -4.04 -13.77
CA ASN A 80 8.98 -5.19 -12.86
C ASN A 80 10.37 -5.26 -12.19
N SER A 81 11.44 -5.05 -12.95
CA SER A 81 12.81 -5.10 -12.45
C SER A 81 13.11 -3.97 -11.46
N ALA A 82 12.62 -2.76 -11.72
CA ALA A 82 12.77 -1.62 -10.82
C ALA A 82 12.13 -1.87 -9.45
N PHE A 83 10.90 -2.41 -9.42
CA PHE A 83 10.23 -2.80 -8.16
C PHE A 83 10.96 -3.93 -7.45
N LYS A 84 11.46 -4.93 -8.18
CA LYS A 84 12.24 -6.03 -7.60
C LYS A 84 13.57 -5.54 -7.00
N ASN A 85 14.20 -4.55 -7.61
CA ASN A 85 15.40 -3.90 -7.08
C ASN A 85 15.07 -3.04 -5.85
N LEU A 86 13.94 -2.34 -5.83
CA LEU A 86 13.46 -1.62 -4.66
C LEU A 86 13.24 -2.57 -3.49
N GLU A 87 12.58 -3.70 -3.73
CA GLU A 87 12.32 -4.73 -2.73
C GLU A 87 13.62 -5.32 -2.15
N LYS A 88 14.55 -5.75 -3.01
CA LYS A 88 15.82 -6.34 -2.57
C LYS A 88 16.61 -5.40 -1.65
N LYS A 89 16.54 -4.09 -1.92
CA LYS A 89 17.25 -3.08 -1.13
C LYS A 89 16.60 -2.83 0.23
N ASN A 90 15.32 -3.14 0.39
CA ASN A 90 14.53 -2.88 1.60
C ASN A 90 13.83 -4.17 2.04
N SER A 91 14.55 -5.29 2.05
CA SER A 91 14.00 -6.63 2.23
C SER A 91 13.32 -6.86 3.59
N ASP A 92 13.69 -6.06 4.58
CA ASP A 92 13.09 -6.01 5.91
C ASP A 92 11.66 -5.46 5.91
N ARG A 93 11.29 -4.62 4.94
CA ARG A 93 9.96 -3.96 4.85
C ARG A 93 9.18 -4.32 3.60
N LEU A 94 9.86 -4.62 2.49
CA LEU A 94 9.23 -4.81 1.17
C LEU A 94 9.24 -6.24 0.64
N LYS A 95 9.83 -7.21 1.35
CA LYS A 95 9.96 -8.58 0.85
C LYS A 95 8.60 -9.18 0.49
N GLY A 96 8.44 -9.52 -0.79
CA GLY A 96 7.23 -10.05 -1.40
C GLY A 96 6.07 -9.05 -1.49
N VAL A 97 6.26 -7.75 -1.23
CA VAL A 97 5.19 -6.75 -1.34
C VAL A 97 4.74 -6.61 -2.79
N PHE A 98 5.67 -6.66 -3.74
CA PHE A 98 5.37 -6.48 -5.16
C PHE A 98 5.06 -7.78 -5.92
N ASP A 99 5.00 -8.94 -5.27
CA ASP A 99 4.67 -10.22 -5.93
C ASP A 99 3.28 -10.24 -6.58
N ILE A 100 2.40 -9.34 -6.15
CA ILE A 100 1.02 -9.22 -6.64
C ILE A 100 0.86 -8.28 -7.84
N ILE A 101 1.94 -7.63 -8.28
CA ILE A 101 1.98 -6.78 -9.48
C ILE A 101 2.90 -7.39 -10.53
N ASP A 102 2.44 -7.40 -11.78
CA ASP A 102 3.22 -7.86 -12.92
C ASP A 102 2.78 -7.10 -14.19
N PHE A 103 3.60 -6.13 -14.60
CA PHE A 103 3.34 -5.32 -15.80
C PHE A 103 3.48 -6.12 -17.10
N THR A 104 4.05 -7.32 -17.07
CA THR A 104 4.22 -8.18 -18.26
C THR A 104 3.00 -9.02 -18.57
N ASN A 105 2.23 -9.42 -17.54
CA ASN A 105 0.96 -10.15 -17.66
C ASN A 105 -0.17 -9.32 -18.24
N PHE A 106 0.08 -8.04 -18.49
CA PHE A 106 -0.83 -7.20 -19.23
C PHE A 106 -1.09 -7.76 -20.63
N ALA A 107 -2.38 -7.86 -21.00
CA ALA A 107 -2.79 -8.33 -22.32
C ALA A 107 -2.01 -7.60 -23.41
N VAL A 108 -1.47 -8.35 -24.38
CA VAL A 108 -0.64 -7.82 -25.48
C VAL A 108 -1.34 -6.65 -26.20
N THR A 109 -2.66 -6.75 -26.31
CA THR A 109 -3.51 -5.72 -26.87
C THR A 109 -4.61 -5.35 -25.89
N VAL A 110 -4.66 -4.08 -25.51
CA VAL A 110 -5.69 -3.51 -24.63
C VAL A 110 -6.58 -2.63 -25.50
N ASN A 111 -7.83 -3.06 -25.78
CA ASN A 111 -8.76 -2.33 -26.65
C ASN A 111 -8.18 -1.95 -28.05
N GLY A 112 -7.38 -2.83 -28.64
CA GLY A 112 -6.74 -2.59 -29.95
C GLY A 112 -5.50 -1.68 -29.91
N LYS A 113 -5.01 -1.32 -28.72
CA LYS A 113 -3.76 -0.58 -28.51
C LYS A 113 -2.68 -1.47 -27.93
N ASP A 114 -1.44 -1.17 -28.29
CA ASP A 114 -0.24 -1.83 -27.76
C ASP A 114 -0.15 -1.63 -26.23
N LYS A 115 0.11 -2.71 -25.49
CA LYS A 115 0.43 -2.68 -24.05
C LYS A 115 1.42 -1.58 -23.68
N ASN A 116 2.51 -1.42 -24.44
CA ASN A 116 3.53 -0.43 -24.15
C ASN A 116 3.00 1.00 -24.23
N HIS A 117 2.08 1.26 -25.17
CA HIS A 117 1.41 2.56 -25.25
C HIS A 117 0.60 2.85 -23.98
N THR A 118 -0.09 1.84 -23.44
CA THR A 118 -0.85 2.00 -22.20
C THR A 118 0.04 2.20 -20.98
N LEU A 119 1.13 1.43 -20.86
CA LEU A 119 2.13 1.59 -19.81
C LEU A 119 2.79 2.98 -19.84
N LYS A 120 3.17 3.44 -21.03
CA LYS A 120 3.74 4.77 -21.24
C LYS A 120 2.81 5.88 -20.74
N LYS A 121 1.50 5.76 -20.99
CA LYS A 121 0.53 6.73 -20.48
C LYS A 121 0.42 6.74 -18.97
N ILE A 122 0.47 5.57 -18.33
CA ILE A 122 0.49 5.48 -16.86
C ILE A 122 1.75 6.18 -16.34
N VAL A 123 2.92 5.87 -16.91
CA VAL A 123 4.20 6.50 -16.55
C VAL A 123 4.15 8.03 -16.76
N ASP A 124 3.63 8.50 -17.88
CA ASP A 124 3.47 9.94 -18.15
C ASP A 124 2.51 10.62 -17.15
N SER A 125 1.41 9.96 -16.75
CA SER A 125 0.47 10.49 -15.75
C SER A 125 1.15 10.76 -14.40
N PHE A 126 1.99 9.83 -13.91
CA PHE A 126 2.73 10.03 -12.67
C PHE A 126 3.90 11.00 -12.81
N ASN A 127 4.55 11.06 -13.98
CA ASN A 127 5.66 12.00 -14.21
C ASN A 127 5.24 13.47 -14.12
N ASN A 128 3.98 13.79 -14.40
CA ASN A 128 3.44 15.14 -14.27
C ASN A 128 3.33 15.62 -12.81
N LEU A 129 3.50 14.73 -11.83
CA LEU A 129 3.52 15.06 -10.43
C LEU A 129 4.93 15.45 -9.99
N ASP A 130 5.00 16.41 -9.07
CA ASP A 130 6.22 16.75 -8.35
C ASP A 130 5.98 16.50 -6.85
N LEU A 131 6.37 15.32 -6.39
CA LEU A 131 6.13 14.86 -5.02
C LEU A 131 7.29 15.22 -4.07
N ARG A 132 8.16 16.14 -4.47
CA ARG A 132 9.18 16.73 -3.59
C ARG A 132 8.50 17.47 -2.43
N PRO A 133 8.97 17.33 -1.18
CA PRO A 133 8.37 18.02 -0.04
C PRO A 133 8.20 19.53 -0.24
N SER A 134 9.16 20.19 -0.89
CA SER A 134 9.10 21.62 -1.19
C SER A 134 8.02 22.01 -2.23
N CYS A 135 7.52 21.05 -2.97
CA CYS A 135 6.62 21.24 -4.10
C CYS A 135 5.16 20.84 -3.80
N LEU A 136 4.87 20.28 -2.62
CA LEU A 136 3.52 19.85 -2.21
C LEU A 136 2.74 20.99 -1.55
N ASP A 137 1.46 21.17 -1.93
CA ASP A 137 0.59 22.22 -1.34
C ASP A 137 0.44 22.12 0.19
N SER A 138 0.57 20.92 0.74
CA SER A 138 0.61 20.65 2.18
C SER A 138 1.34 19.33 2.46
N ALA A 139 1.76 19.13 3.71
CA ALA A 139 2.42 17.89 4.15
C ALA A 139 1.54 16.64 3.94
N ASN A 140 0.22 16.79 3.96
CA ASN A 140 -0.74 15.70 3.90
C ASN A 140 -1.37 15.52 2.50
N VAL A 141 -0.90 16.22 1.47
CA VAL A 141 -1.49 16.18 0.11
C VAL A 141 -1.63 14.75 -0.43
N ILE A 142 -0.61 13.92 -0.21
CA ILE A 142 -0.60 12.52 -0.67
C ILE A 142 -1.64 11.70 0.12
N THR A 143 -1.63 11.81 1.45
CA THR A 143 -2.54 11.04 2.32
C THR A 143 -4.00 11.44 2.12
N ASP A 144 -4.27 12.73 1.93
CA ASP A 144 -5.62 13.23 1.64
C ASP A 144 -6.12 12.75 0.28
N ALA A 145 -5.22 12.64 -0.72
CA ALA A 145 -5.57 12.07 -2.02
C ALA A 145 -5.88 10.57 -1.90
N LEU A 146 -5.12 9.83 -1.08
CA LEU A 146 -5.25 8.39 -0.91
C LEU A 146 -6.60 7.98 -0.33
N GLU A 147 -7.17 8.75 0.59
CA GLU A 147 -8.52 8.48 1.12
C GLU A 147 -9.56 8.48 -0.03
N ILE A 148 -9.51 9.50 -0.91
CA ILE A 148 -10.44 9.62 -2.05
C ILE A 148 -10.19 8.54 -3.10
N ILE A 149 -8.91 8.25 -3.39
CA ILE A 149 -8.51 7.19 -4.33
C ILE A 149 -8.97 5.81 -3.85
N SER A 150 -8.82 5.54 -2.56
CA SER A 150 -9.22 4.27 -1.96
C SER A 150 -10.72 4.03 -2.13
N ASP A 151 -11.53 5.03 -1.78
CA ASP A 151 -12.99 5.00 -1.95
C ASP A 151 -13.39 4.84 -3.42
N TYR A 152 -12.73 5.58 -4.32
CA TYR A 152 -12.97 5.48 -5.76
C TYR A 152 -12.70 4.06 -6.27
N ILE A 153 -11.54 3.48 -5.98
CA ILE A 153 -11.20 2.12 -6.42
C ILE A 153 -12.15 1.09 -5.81
N ALA A 154 -12.48 1.22 -4.52
CA ALA A 154 -13.45 0.35 -3.86
C ALA A 154 -14.82 0.38 -4.57
N MET A 155 -15.30 1.57 -4.96
CA MET A 155 -16.55 1.71 -5.73
C MET A 155 -16.50 1.00 -7.09
N LEU A 156 -15.33 0.93 -7.74
CA LEU A 156 -15.15 0.24 -9.02
C LEU A 156 -15.10 -1.28 -8.89
N SER A 157 -14.58 -1.80 -7.77
CA SER A 157 -14.42 -3.23 -7.49
C SER A 157 -15.69 -3.91 -6.96
N ARG A 158 -16.73 -3.14 -6.62
CA ARG A 158 -18.04 -3.61 -6.08
C ARG A 158 -18.80 -4.61 -6.95
N ARG A 159 -18.38 -4.86 -8.20
CA ARG A 159 -19.05 -5.83 -9.08
C ARG A 159 -18.53 -7.26 -8.96
N ASP A 160 -17.29 -7.48 -8.47
CA ASP A 160 -16.64 -8.79 -8.64
C ASP A 160 -15.85 -9.33 -7.42
N THR A 161 -15.86 -8.70 -6.24
CA THR A 161 -14.97 -9.17 -5.16
C THR A 161 -15.50 -9.08 -3.72
N ILE A 162 -15.19 -10.12 -2.95
CA ILE A 162 -15.50 -10.41 -1.53
C ILE A 162 -14.58 -9.60 -0.57
N TYR A 163 -13.99 -8.49 -1.04
CA TYR A 163 -13.06 -7.69 -0.23
C TYR A 163 -13.84 -6.73 0.67
N PHE A 164 -14.10 -7.17 1.91
CA PHE A 164 -14.70 -6.35 2.96
C PHE A 164 -13.68 -5.34 3.51
N GLU A 165 -13.43 -4.27 2.76
CA GLU A 165 -12.71 -3.13 3.32
C GLU A 165 -13.64 -2.37 4.28
N THR A 166 -13.15 -2.10 5.50
CA THR A 166 -13.86 -1.28 6.47
C THR A 166 -14.05 0.14 5.89
N PRO A 167 -15.29 0.62 5.70
CA PRO A 167 -15.53 1.99 5.26
C PRO A 167 -14.81 2.99 6.16
N ASN A 168 -14.21 4.03 5.57
CA ASN A 168 -13.38 4.98 6.31
C ASN A 168 -14.12 5.64 7.48
N GLN A 169 -15.43 5.88 7.36
CA GLN A 169 -16.26 6.42 8.43
C GLN A 169 -16.33 5.49 9.65
N ILE A 170 -16.36 4.17 9.44
CA ILE A 170 -16.33 3.18 10.52
C ILE A 170 -14.93 3.14 11.14
N ALA A 171 -13.88 3.14 10.32
CA ALA A 171 -12.50 3.17 10.80
C ALA A 171 -12.21 4.41 11.67
N LYS A 172 -12.63 5.59 11.22
CA LYS A 172 -12.55 6.85 11.99
C LYS A 172 -13.35 6.78 13.27
N LEU A 173 -14.58 6.26 13.23
CA LEU A 173 -15.41 6.12 14.42
C LEU A 173 -14.73 5.24 15.47
N VAL A 174 -14.29 4.03 15.10
CA VAL A 174 -13.62 3.10 16.02
C VAL A 174 -12.35 3.73 16.60
N SER A 175 -11.53 4.34 15.75
CA SER A 175 -10.29 5.02 16.16
C SER A 175 -10.54 6.15 17.15
N SER A 176 -11.58 6.97 16.91
CA SER A 176 -11.99 8.04 17.81
C SER A 176 -12.64 7.57 19.12
N ILE A 177 -13.05 6.30 19.21
CA ILE A 177 -13.54 5.69 20.46
C ILE A 177 -12.35 5.20 21.29
N VAL A 178 -11.42 4.47 20.68
CA VAL A 178 -10.27 3.90 21.40
C VAL A 178 -9.22 4.95 21.76
N LYS A 179 -9.06 6.00 20.93
CA LYS A 179 -8.15 7.14 21.12
C LYS A 179 -6.79 6.73 21.67
N PRO A 180 -5.94 6.07 20.86
CA PRO A 180 -4.64 5.62 21.32
C PRO A 180 -3.80 6.78 21.87
N GLN A 181 -3.01 6.54 22.89
CA GLN A 181 -2.13 7.52 23.52
C GLN A 181 -0.68 7.32 23.05
N GLU A 182 0.13 8.38 23.10
CA GLU A 182 1.55 8.31 22.76
C GLU A 182 2.26 7.11 23.41
N ASN A 183 3.07 6.40 22.62
CA ASN A 183 3.80 5.18 22.99
C ASN A 183 2.95 3.93 23.24
N GLU A 184 1.62 3.97 23.07
CA GLU A 184 0.81 2.76 23.09
C GLU A 184 1.05 1.88 21.87
N GLU A 185 0.84 0.59 22.05
CA GLU A 185 0.88 -0.41 20.99
C GLU A 185 -0.54 -0.74 20.51
N VAL A 186 -0.81 -0.52 19.23
CA VAL A 186 -2.10 -0.78 18.59
C VAL A 186 -2.00 -2.00 17.68
N TYR A 187 -2.87 -2.99 17.86
CA TYR A 187 -2.89 -4.22 17.07
C TYR A 187 -4.22 -4.47 16.35
N ASP A 188 -4.13 -4.90 15.09
CA ASP A 188 -5.25 -5.47 14.32
C ASP A 188 -4.90 -6.86 13.76
N PRO A 189 -5.47 -7.96 14.29
CA PRO A 189 -5.18 -9.32 13.84
C PRO A 189 -5.79 -9.69 12.47
N THR A 190 -6.52 -8.76 11.86
CA THR A 190 -7.23 -8.91 10.58
C THR A 190 -7.15 -7.60 9.78
N CYS A 191 -5.94 -7.05 9.67
CA CYS A 191 -5.76 -5.64 9.32
C CYS A 191 -6.19 -5.27 7.89
N GLY A 192 -6.45 -6.24 7.01
CA GLY A 192 -6.91 -5.98 5.65
C GLY A 192 -5.93 -5.09 4.89
N THR A 193 -6.42 -3.99 4.33
CA THR A 193 -5.62 -2.95 3.63
C THR A 193 -5.05 -1.88 4.57
N GLY A 194 -5.14 -2.08 5.89
CA GLY A 194 -4.56 -1.20 6.92
C GLY A 194 -5.41 0.02 7.29
N GLY A 195 -6.62 0.16 6.72
CA GLY A 195 -7.45 1.36 6.91
C GLY A 195 -7.79 1.68 8.37
N MET A 196 -8.06 0.67 9.20
CA MET A 196 -8.30 0.86 10.63
C MET A 196 -7.03 1.28 11.39
N LEU A 197 -5.91 0.60 11.16
CA LEU A 197 -4.62 0.93 11.78
C LEU A 197 -4.14 2.35 11.43
N ILE A 198 -4.30 2.77 10.17
CA ILE A 198 -3.94 4.14 9.73
C ILE A 198 -4.81 5.19 10.43
N ASN A 199 -6.11 4.93 10.61
CA ASN A 199 -6.97 5.86 11.34
C ASN A 199 -6.62 5.89 12.83
N ALA A 200 -6.27 4.75 13.44
CA ALA A 200 -5.81 4.71 14.83
C ALA A 200 -4.52 5.50 15.03
N TYR A 201 -3.57 5.40 14.08
CA TYR A 201 -2.35 6.20 14.06
C TYR A 201 -2.65 7.70 13.95
N LYS A 202 -3.56 8.10 13.06
CA LYS A 202 -3.96 9.52 12.85
C LYS A 202 -4.70 10.12 14.05
N GLU A 203 -5.50 9.33 14.75
CA GLU A 203 -6.29 9.76 15.92
C GLU A 203 -5.52 9.64 17.24
N ALA A 204 -4.25 9.22 17.20
CA ALA A 204 -3.41 9.12 18.39
C ALA A 204 -3.21 10.50 19.05
N VAL A 205 -3.25 10.51 20.38
CA VAL A 205 -3.15 11.73 21.18
C VAL A 205 -1.79 11.78 21.88
N GLY A 206 -1.13 12.94 21.83
CA GLY A 206 0.13 13.18 22.52
C GLY A 206 1.38 12.84 21.71
N GLY A 207 1.27 12.03 20.66
CA GLY A 207 2.38 11.69 19.77
C GLY A 207 2.12 10.40 19.01
N ASN A 208 3.19 9.72 18.60
CA ASN A 208 3.10 8.51 17.77
C ASN A 208 2.80 7.26 18.61
N VAL A 209 2.16 6.29 17.95
CA VAL A 209 1.90 4.94 18.46
C VAL A 209 2.61 3.90 17.62
N SER A 210 2.86 2.73 18.21
CA SER A 210 3.42 1.58 17.49
C SER A 210 2.28 0.77 16.87
N ILE A 211 2.38 0.48 15.57
CA ILE A 211 1.34 -0.22 14.82
C ILE A 211 1.76 -1.66 14.55
N TYR A 212 0.86 -2.57 14.90
CA TYR A 212 0.99 -4.01 14.70
C TYR A 212 -0.20 -4.52 13.91
N GLY A 213 0.02 -5.49 13.02
CA GLY A 213 -1.07 -6.05 12.24
C GLY A 213 -0.76 -7.41 11.66
N GLN A 214 -1.80 -8.20 11.43
CA GLN A 214 -1.67 -9.47 10.71
C GLN A 214 -2.80 -9.61 9.69
N GLU A 215 -2.46 -10.11 8.51
CA GLU A 215 -3.43 -10.34 7.43
C GLU A 215 -3.11 -11.66 6.72
N ILE A 216 -4.13 -12.45 6.44
CA ILE A 216 -4.00 -13.76 5.80
C ILE A 216 -3.92 -13.63 4.27
N ASN A 217 -4.61 -12.64 3.69
CA ASN A 217 -4.65 -12.41 2.26
C ASN A 217 -3.42 -11.61 1.80
N LYS A 218 -2.60 -12.23 0.95
CA LYS A 218 -1.39 -11.62 0.38
C LYS A 218 -1.64 -10.27 -0.31
N SER A 219 -2.74 -10.13 -1.04
CA SER A 219 -3.04 -8.90 -1.78
C SER A 219 -3.40 -7.76 -0.82
N SER A 220 -4.29 -8.03 0.13
CA SER A 220 -4.64 -7.07 1.20
C SER A 220 -3.42 -6.68 2.02
N TRP A 221 -2.59 -7.63 2.42
CA TRP A 221 -1.33 -7.39 3.13
C TRP A 221 -0.38 -6.50 2.32
N SER A 222 -0.13 -6.79 1.04
CA SER A 222 0.73 -5.96 0.19
C SER A 222 0.19 -4.53 0.09
N VAL A 223 -1.13 -4.35 -0.06
CA VAL A 223 -1.76 -3.03 -0.07
C VAL A 223 -1.63 -2.35 1.30
N CYS A 224 -1.74 -3.07 2.41
CA CYS A 224 -1.55 -2.56 3.77
C CYS A 224 -0.15 -1.95 3.92
N ILE A 225 0.90 -2.69 3.55
CA ILE A 225 2.28 -2.21 3.59
C ILE A 225 2.45 -0.94 2.76
N LEU A 226 2.00 -0.96 1.49
CA LEU A 226 2.10 0.20 0.61
C LEU A 226 1.35 1.42 1.16
N ASN A 227 0.16 1.21 1.71
CA ASN A 227 -0.68 2.27 2.27
C ASN A 227 -0.03 2.91 3.51
N MET A 228 0.54 2.10 4.40
CA MET A 228 1.28 2.58 5.57
C MET A 228 2.53 3.36 5.18
N LEU A 229 3.33 2.87 4.25
CA LEU A 229 4.52 3.58 3.77
C LEU A 229 4.17 4.91 3.09
N LEU A 230 3.05 4.98 2.38
CA LEU A 230 2.57 6.24 1.81
C LEU A 230 2.15 7.26 2.88
N HIS A 231 1.71 6.78 4.04
CA HIS A 231 1.42 7.57 5.25
C HIS A 231 2.64 7.78 6.16
N ASP A 232 3.83 7.33 5.73
CA ASP A 232 5.07 7.40 6.53
C ASP A 232 4.98 6.65 7.88
N ILE A 233 4.20 5.56 7.92
CA ILE A 233 4.04 4.67 9.07
C ILE A 233 4.97 3.46 8.89
N ASP A 234 5.70 3.10 9.95
CA ASP A 234 6.59 1.93 9.94
C ASP A 234 5.79 0.62 9.81
N THR A 235 6.33 -0.32 9.04
CA THR A 235 5.64 -1.56 8.67
C THR A 235 6.35 -2.81 9.20
N SER A 236 7.33 -2.65 10.09
CA SER A 236 8.16 -3.76 10.60
C SER A 236 7.35 -4.84 11.33
N HIS A 237 6.15 -4.50 11.79
CA HIS A 237 5.27 -5.38 12.57
C HIS A 237 3.94 -5.68 11.86
N ILE A 238 3.94 -5.67 10.53
CA ILE A 238 2.78 -6.05 9.71
C ILE A 238 3.05 -7.40 9.06
N TRP A 239 2.42 -8.44 9.58
CA TRP A 239 2.72 -9.81 9.20
C TRP A 239 1.71 -10.40 8.22
N LEU A 240 2.21 -11.29 7.36
CA LEU A 240 1.39 -12.12 6.47
C LEU A 240 1.22 -13.50 7.11
N GLY A 241 -0.01 -13.91 7.37
CA GLY A 241 -0.32 -15.24 7.91
C GLY A 241 -1.70 -15.31 8.56
N ASP A 242 -2.13 -16.52 8.91
CA ASP A 242 -3.37 -16.74 9.66
C ASP A 242 -3.15 -16.40 11.14
N SER A 243 -3.81 -15.36 11.66
CA SER A 243 -3.60 -14.89 13.05
C SER A 243 -4.09 -15.85 14.13
N ILE A 244 -4.84 -16.91 13.77
CA ILE A 244 -5.28 -17.96 14.68
C ILE A 244 -4.36 -19.19 14.59
N GLN A 245 -4.06 -19.66 13.38
CA GLN A 245 -3.26 -20.88 13.16
C GLN A 245 -1.75 -20.63 13.24
N ASP A 246 -1.31 -19.43 12.88
CA ASP A 246 0.10 -19.02 12.81
C ASP A 246 0.26 -17.57 13.34
N PRO A 247 0.03 -17.34 14.64
CA PRO A 247 0.13 -16.01 15.22
C PRO A 247 1.58 -15.51 15.17
N MET A 248 1.79 -14.38 14.51
CA MET A 248 3.13 -13.80 14.29
C MET A 248 3.57 -12.87 15.42
N ASN A 249 2.65 -12.50 16.30
CA ASN A 249 2.88 -11.69 17.49
C ASN A 249 3.36 -12.53 18.69
N ILE A 250 4.36 -13.39 18.48
CA ILE A 250 4.96 -14.20 19.55
C ILE A 250 6.30 -13.61 19.97
N GLU A 251 6.43 -13.28 21.25
CA GLU A 251 7.67 -12.87 21.89
C GLU A 251 8.00 -13.81 23.05
N ASN A 252 9.23 -14.34 23.10
CA ASN A 252 9.68 -15.27 24.14
C ASN A 252 8.74 -16.48 24.35
N GLY A 253 8.16 -16.98 23.25
CA GLY A 253 7.25 -18.13 23.26
C GLY A 253 5.85 -17.83 23.81
N ARG A 254 5.46 -16.56 23.92
CA ARG A 254 4.13 -16.13 24.37
C ARG A 254 3.56 -15.09 23.40
N LEU A 255 2.23 -15.03 23.32
CA LEU A 255 1.57 -13.93 22.62
C LEU A 255 1.92 -12.60 23.27
N MET A 256 2.28 -11.63 22.43
CA MET A 256 2.45 -10.24 22.82
C MET A 256 1.14 -9.69 23.39
N LYS A 257 1.25 -8.64 24.20
CA LYS A 257 0.12 -7.87 24.71
C LYS A 257 0.17 -6.49 24.09
N PHE A 258 -1.00 -5.93 23.82
CA PHE A 258 -1.14 -4.62 23.22
C PHE A 258 -2.07 -3.76 24.09
N ASP A 259 -1.85 -2.46 24.09
CA ASP A 259 -2.68 -1.52 24.85
C ASP A 259 -4.04 -1.34 24.18
N VAL A 260 -4.05 -1.29 22.84
CA VAL A 260 -5.26 -1.13 22.03
C VAL A 260 -5.34 -2.26 21.00
N VAL A 261 -6.51 -2.91 20.94
CA VAL A 261 -6.83 -3.88 19.89
C VAL A 261 -8.06 -3.41 19.13
N ILE A 262 -7.93 -3.27 17.82
CA ILE A 262 -9.02 -2.94 16.90
C ILE A 262 -9.10 -4.02 15.82
N ALA A 263 -10.29 -4.45 15.44
CA ALA A 263 -10.44 -5.49 14.43
C ALA A 263 -11.78 -5.37 13.69
N ASN A 264 -11.77 -5.75 12.42
CA ASN A 264 -12.97 -6.04 11.65
C ASN A 264 -12.80 -7.41 10.95
N PRO A 265 -12.93 -8.52 11.70
CA PRO A 265 -12.70 -9.84 11.15
C PRO A 265 -13.75 -10.19 10.09
N SER A 266 -13.36 -11.01 9.10
CA SER A 266 -14.29 -11.51 8.09
C SER A 266 -15.43 -12.31 8.73
N PHE A 267 -16.68 -11.98 8.37
CA PHE A 267 -17.87 -12.63 8.90
C PHE A 267 -18.17 -14.01 8.27
N THR A 268 -17.54 -14.36 7.14
CA THR A 268 -17.90 -15.55 6.35
C THR A 268 -16.85 -16.66 6.35
N ASN A 269 -15.67 -16.42 6.91
CA ASN A 269 -14.63 -17.44 6.98
C ASN A 269 -14.85 -18.28 8.25
N VAL A 270 -15.41 -19.48 8.09
CA VAL A 270 -15.36 -20.53 9.10
C VAL A 270 -13.90 -21.01 9.18
N THR A 271 -13.06 -20.31 9.93
CA THR A 271 -11.77 -20.87 10.37
C THR A 271 -12.05 -21.87 11.47
N GLY A 272 -12.20 -23.12 11.06
CA GLY A 272 -12.49 -24.24 11.95
C GLY A 272 -13.09 -25.39 11.18
N GLN A 273 -12.28 -26.16 10.45
CA GLN A 273 -12.55 -27.59 10.45
C GLN A 273 -12.37 -28.03 11.90
N MET A 274 -13.47 -28.07 12.65
CA MET A 274 -13.55 -28.92 13.83
C MET A 274 -13.24 -30.33 13.36
N HIS A 275 -11.98 -30.75 13.48
CA HIS A 275 -11.70 -32.14 13.76
C HIS A 275 -12.34 -32.41 15.12
N MET A 276 -13.62 -32.79 15.07
CA MET A 276 -14.27 -33.50 16.16
C MET A 276 -13.36 -34.70 16.44
N ILE A 277 -12.61 -34.62 17.53
CA ILE A 277 -11.94 -35.79 18.10
C ILE A 277 -13.09 -36.73 18.43
N GLN A 278 -13.31 -37.72 17.58
CA GLN A 278 -14.14 -38.87 17.90
C GLN A 278 -13.35 -39.64 18.96
N ASN A 279 -13.77 -39.47 20.22
CA ASN A 279 -13.44 -40.41 21.29
C ASN A 279 -14.17 -41.73 21.04
#